data_AF-A0A2K4ZGS5-F1
#
_entry.id   AF-A0A2K4ZGS5-F1
#
_cell.length_a   1.000
_cell.length_b   1.000
_cell.length_c   1.000
_cell.angle_alpha   90.00
_cell.angle_beta   90.00
_cell.angle_gamma   90.00
#
_symmetry.space_group_name_H-M   'P 1'
#
loop_
_entity.id
_entity.type
_entity.pdbx_description
1 polymer ?
#
loop_
_entity_poly.entity_id
_entity_poly.type
_entity_poly.pdbx_seq_one_letter_code
_entity_poly.pdbx_strand_id
1 'polypeptide(L)'
;MYGREQPYLHKNATGTYVKTPWVDDVPGIQEGTPQDEFHFNNIEDGVDSGNLLGEFLAEVVYKHERQISNVGGEVITRTLKNTNEDFYNNNSAQTVALSVARDTLDYRVDAEIQGDVTNVGDVVIYDKQLNGFKVKYTGSAPEVTLKLYVHGGNAA
;
A
#
# COMPACT_ATOMS: atom_id res chain seq x y z
N MET A 1 59.85 0.97 8.88
CA MET A 1 58.71 0.06 9.12
C MET A 1 59.21 -1.35 8.92
N TYR A 2 59.25 -2.17 9.97
CA TYR A 2 59.76 -3.54 9.92
C TYR A 2 58.72 -4.45 9.23
N GLY A 3 59.03 -4.91 8.01
CA GLY A 3 58.21 -5.85 7.26
C GLY A 3 58.46 -7.29 7.71
N ARG A 4 57.38 -8.04 7.96
CA ARG A 4 57.39 -9.46 8.35
C ARG A 4 58.04 -10.32 7.25
N GLU A 5 58.99 -11.17 7.65
CA GLU A 5 59.63 -12.14 6.75
C GLU A 5 58.63 -13.24 6.34
N GLN A 6 58.53 -13.50 5.03
CA GLN A 6 57.76 -14.60 4.48
C GLN A 6 58.70 -15.80 4.22
N PRO A 7 58.50 -16.95 4.88
CA PRO A 7 59.50 -18.03 4.94
C PRO A 7 59.67 -18.84 3.62
N TYR A 8 58.86 -18.58 2.60
CA TYR A 8 58.81 -19.40 1.37
C TYR A 8 59.76 -18.94 0.26
N LEU A 9 60.47 -17.81 0.44
CA LEU A 9 61.38 -17.29 -0.58
C LEU A 9 62.85 -17.48 -0.16
N HIS A 10 63.26 -18.73 0.02
CA HIS A 10 64.68 -19.05 0.14
C HIS A 10 65.28 -19.32 -1.25
N LYS A 11 66.10 -18.36 -1.68
CA LYS A 11 67.33 -18.47 -2.47
C LYS A 11 67.45 -19.63 -3.48
N ASN A 12 67.42 -19.26 -4.76
CA ASN A 12 68.23 -19.79 -5.87
C ASN A 12 68.85 -21.20 -5.69
N ALA A 13 68.13 -22.24 -6.10
CA ALA A 13 68.69 -23.52 -6.48
C ALA A 13 67.89 -24.11 -7.66
N THR A 14 68.62 -24.62 -8.65
CA THR A 14 68.15 -25.26 -9.88
C THR A 14 67.35 -26.55 -9.58
N GLY A 15 66.11 -26.41 -9.15
CA GLY A 15 65.22 -27.53 -8.83
C GLY A 15 63.99 -27.52 -9.72
N THR A 16 63.78 -28.61 -10.45
CA THR A 16 62.58 -28.83 -11.27
C THR A 16 61.32 -28.63 -10.42
N TYR A 17 60.42 -27.75 -10.87
CA TYR A 17 59.11 -27.56 -10.25
C TYR A 17 58.31 -28.87 -10.32
N VAL A 18 58.03 -29.46 -9.16
CA VAL A 18 57.11 -30.59 -9.04
C VAL A 18 55.77 -30.02 -8.55
N LYS A 19 54.74 -30.07 -9.41
CA LYS A 19 53.39 -29.63 -9.06
C LYS A 19 52.89 -30.49 -7.91
N THR A 20 52.63 -29.88 -6.76
CA THR A 20 51.93 -30.56 -5.67
C THR A 20 50.51 -30.88 -6.13
N PRO A 21 50.09 -32.16 -6.15
CA PRO A 21 48.69 -32.49 -6.39
C PRO A 21 47.85 -31.92 -5.25
N TRP A 22 46.66 -31.44 -5.57
CA TRP A 22 45.67 -31.06 -4.56
C TRP A 22 45.26 -32.33 -3.81
N VAL A 23 45.39 -32.32 -2.49
CA VAL A 23 44.97 -33.41 -1.61
C VAL A 23 43.61 -33.01 -1.04
N ASP A 24 42.57 -33.73 -1.42
CA ASP A 24 41.18 -33.40 -1.11
C ASP A 24 40.76 -33.82 0.31
N ASP A 25 41.48 -34.78 0.92
CA ASP A 25 41.21 -35.29 2.26
C ASP A 25 42.49 -35.27 3.12
N VAL A 26 42.47 -34.47 4.19
CA VAL A 26 43.55 -34.38 5.18
C VAL A 26 43.01 -34.86 6.53
N PRO A 27 43.55 -35.95 7.10
CA PRO A 27 43.06 -36.48 8.38
C PRO A 27 43.11 -35.44 9.50
N GLY A 28 41.97 -35.16 10.11
CA GLY A 28 41.83 -34.21 11.22
C GLY A 28 41.39 -32.79 10.81
N ILE A 29 41.14 -32.53 9.54
CA ILE A 29 40.49 -31.31 9.05
C ILE A 29 39.05 -31.66 8.68
N GLN A 30 38.10 -30.81 9.08
CA GLN A 30 36.69 -30.97 8.74
C GLN A 30 36.51 -30.84 7.22
N GLU A 31 35.88 -31.84 6.59
CA GLU A 31 35.44 -31.72 5.20
C GLU A 31 34.51 -30.50 5.04
N GLY A 32 34.80 -29.67 4.06
CA GLY A 32 33.99 -28.49 3.73
C GLY A 32 32.61 -28.87 3.20
N THR A 33 31.74 -27.88 3.03
CA THR A 33 30.48 -28.08 2.30
C THR A 33 30.79 -28.56 0.88
N PRO A 34 30.16 -29.65 0.39
CA PRO A 34 30.37 -30.11 -0.99
C PRO A 34 30.00 -29.00 -1.98
N GLN A 35 30.96 -28.59 -2.81
CA GLN A 35 30.80 -27.56 -3.83
C GLN A 35 30.71 -28.21 -5.22
N ASP A 36 29.70 -29.04 -5.43
CA ASP A 36 29.44 -29.67 -6.73
C ASP A 36 28.19 -29.06 -7.40
N GLU A 37 28.03 -29.35 -8.69
CA GLU A 37 26.91 -28.85 -9.50
C GLU A 37 25.55 -29.26 -8.92
N PHE A 38 25.42 -30.48 -8.40
CA PHE A 38 24.16 -30.96 -7.86
C PHE A 38 23.72 -30.18 -6.60
N HIS A 39 24.63 -29.92 -5.68
CA HIS A 39 24.32 -29.21 -4.44
C HIS A 39 24.18 -27.70 -4.67
N PHE A 40 24.96 -27.11 -5.59
CA PHE A 40 24.82 -25.69 -5.92
C PHE A 40 23.54 -25.37 -6.70
N ASN A 41 23.10 -26.23 -7.63
CA ASN A 41 21.83 -26.01 -8.33
C ASN A 41 20.64 -26.03 -7.35
N ASN A 42 20.64 -26.92 -6.37
CA ASN A 42 19.58 -26.96 -5.35
C ASN A 42 19.58 -25.70 -4.45
N ILE A 43 20.76 -25.12 -4.18
CA ILE A 43 20.88 -23.88 -3.42
C ILE A 43 20.41 -22.69 -4.26
N GLU A 44 20.78 -22.61 -5.54
CA GLU A 44 20.33 -21.59 -6.48
C GLU A 44 18.80 -21.63 -6.63
N ASP A 45 18.23 -22.80 -6.91
CA ASP A 45 16.78 -23.01 -7.02
C ASP A 45 16.05 -22.60 -5.72
N GLY A 46 16.64 -22.92 -4.56
CA GLY A 46 16.09 -22.54 -3.25
C GLY A 46 16.13 -21.03 -3.00
N VAL A 47 17.24 -20.38 -3.35
CA VAL A 47 17.41 -18.92 -3.23
C VAL A 47 16.47 -18.19 -4.20
N ASP A 48 16.37 -18.65 -5.44
CA ASP A 48 15.49 -18.08 -6.45
C ASP A 48 14.02 -18.24 -6.08
N SER A 49 13.62 -19.41 -5.59
CA SER A 49 12.27 -19.65 -5.07
C SER A 49 11.94 -18.75 -3.88
N GLY A 50 12.92 -18.53 -2.98
CA GLY A 50 12.77 -17.63 -1.84
C GLY A 50 12.63 -16.16 -2.26
N ASN A 51 13.44 -15.72 -3.22
CA ASN A 51 13.36 -14.37 -3.80
C ASN A 51 12.01 -14.15 -4.51
N LEU A 52 11.57 -15.11 -5.32
CA LEU A 52 10.28 -15.07 -6.02
C LEU A 52 9.10 -14.98 -5.03
N LEU A 53 9.15 -15.74 -3.93
CA LEU A 53 8.15 -15.64 -2.88
C LEU A 53 8.17 -14.26 -2.22
N GLY A 54 9.37 -13.70 -1.97
CA GLY A 54 9.54 -12.36 -1.43
C GLY A 54 8.92 -11.27 -2.32
N GLU A 55 9.16 -11.35 -3.63
CA GLU A 55 8.58 -10.44 -4.63
C GLU A 55 7.05 -10.57 -4.69
N PHE A 56 6.53 -11.80 -4.70
CA PHE A 56 5.09 -12.04 -4.69
C PHE A 56 4.43 -11.47 -3.43
N LEU A 57 5.04 -11.66 -2.26
CA LEU A 57 4.53 -11.10 -1.01
C LEU A 57 4.54 -9.57 -1.04
N ALA A 58 5.59 -8.95 -1.58
CA ALA A 58 5.64 -7.50 -1.77
C ALA A 58 4.52 -6.99 -2.69
N GLU A 59 4.24 -7.70 -3.79
CA GLU A 59 3.13 -7.36 -4.70
C GLU A 59 1.76 -7.50 -3.99
N VAL A 60 1.58 -8.56 -3.21
CA VAL A 60 0.36 -8.78 -2.42
C VAL A 60 0.17 -7.64 -1.41
N VAL A 61 1.22 -7.26 -0.68
CA VAL A 61 1.18 -6.12 0.27
C VAL A 61 0.80 -4.83 -0.45
N TYR A 62 1.39 -4.55 -1.62
CA TYR A 62 1.06 -3.38 -2.42
C TYR A 62 -0.42 -3.35 -2.86
N LYS A 63 -0.97 -4.50 -3.28
CA LYS A 63 -2.39 -4.62 -3.62
C LYS A 63 -3.30 -4.39 -2.40
N HIS A 64 -2.92 -4.91 -1.24
CA HIS A 64 -3.66 -4.68 0.00
C HIS A 64 -3.60 -3.21 0.43
N GLU A 65 -2.45 -2.54 0.30
CA GLU A 65 -2.31 -1.12 0.59
C GLU A 65 -3.28 -0.28 -0.28
N ARG A 66 -3.35 -0.55 -1.59
CA ARG A 66 -4.33 0.08 -2.48
C ARG A 66 -5.76 -0.17 -2.02
N GLN A 67 -6.11 -1.40 -1.64
CA GLN A 67 -7.44 -1.70 -1.12
C GLN A 67 -7.75 -0.98 0.20
N ILE A 68 -6.79 -0.89 1.13
CA ILE A 68 -6.94 -0.19 2.41
C ILE A 68 -7.07 1.32 2.18
N SER A 69 -6.31 1.89 1.26
CA SER A 69 -6.41 3.31 0.92
C SER A 69 -7.82 3.70 0.44
N ASN A 70 -8.51 2.78 -0.24
CA ASN A 70 -9.91 2.98 -0.66
C ASN A 70 -10.91 2.93 0.52
N VAL A 71 -10.54 2.28 1.62
CA VAL A 71 -11.34 2.25 2.86
C VAL A 71 -11.14 3.53 3.67
N GLY A 72 -9.99 4.20 3.53
CA GLY A 72 -9.71 5.52 4.08
C GLY A 72 -10.68 6.56 3.51
N GLY A 73 -11.87 6.62 4.09
CA GLY A 73 -12.92 7.52 3.66
C GLY A 73 -12.54 8.99 3.88
N GLU A 74 -13.20 9.87 3.14
CA GLU A 74 -13.12 11.31 3.29
C GLU A 74 -14.31 11.81 4.11
N VAL A 75 -14.07 12.80 4.99
CA VAL A 75 -15.14 13.47 5.74
C VAL A 75 -15.29 14.89 5.22
N ILE A 76 -16.47 15.22 4.69
CA ILE A 76 -16.79 16.53 4.14
C ILE A 76 -17.89 17.18 4.97
N THR A 77 -17.61 18.36 5.51
CA THR A 77 -18.65 19.17 6.19
C THR A 77 -19.25 20.17 5.23
N ARG A 78 -20.59 20.18 5.14
CA ARG A 78 -21.36 21.11 4.30
C ARG A 78 -22.59 21.63 5.01
N THR A 79 -22.85 22.92 4.84
CA THR A 79 -24.01 23.60 5.41
C THR A 79 -25.02 23.88 4.31
N LEU A 80 -26.16 23.22 4.40
CA LEU A 80 -27.28 23.35 3.48
C LEU A 80 -28.26 24.41 3.99
N LYS A 81 -28.65 25.34 3.13
CA LYS A 81 -29.57 26.43 3.48
C LYS A 81 -30.85 26.31 2.67
N ASN A 82 -32.00 26.37 3.34
CA ASN A 82 -33.29 26.51 2.70
C ASN A 82 -33.68 27.99 2.77
N THR A 83 -33.75 28.66 1.62
CA THR A 83 -34.12 30.08 1.55
C THR A 83 -35.61 30.28 1.29
N ASN A 84 -36.37 29.20 1.10
CA ASN A 84 -37.82 29.29 0.95
C ASN A 84 -38.46 29.48 2.33
N GLU A 85 -39.34 30.47 2.43
CA GLU A 85 -40.15 30.71 3.63
C GLU A 85 -41.32 29.72 3.75
N ASP A 86 -41.67 29.05 2.64
CA ASP A 86 -42.83 28.16 2.56
C ASP A 86 -42.46 26.72 2.95
N PHE A 87 -43.28 26.12 3.81
CA PHE A 87 -43.04 24.80 4.40
C PHE A 87 -43.05 23.67 3.36
N TYR A 88 -43.77 23.86 2.25
CA TYR A 88 -43.96 22.82 1.24
C TYR A 88 -42.78 22.66 0.28
N ASN A 89 -41.91 23.67 0.17
CA ASN A 89 -40.87 23.72 -0.86
C ASN A 89 -39.48 23.85 -0.24
N ASN A 90 -38.67 22.81 -0.34
CA ASN A 90 -37.27 22.84 0.08
C ASN A 90 -36.34 23.06 -1.14
N ASN A 91 -35.47 24.08 -1.07
CA ASN A 91 -34.46 24.36 -2.09
C ASN A 91 -33.00 24.18 -1.61
N SER A 92 -32.80 23.41 -0.52
CA SER A 92 -31.51 23.17 0.13
C SER A 92 -30.50 22.33 -0.67
N ALA A 93 -30.83 21.99 -1.91
CA ALA A 93 -30.01 21.14 -2.76
C ALA A 93 -28.63 21.78 -3.02
N GLN A 94 -27.57 21.05 -2.65
CA GLN A 94 -26.19 21.46 -2.90
C GLN A 94 -25.43 20.36 -3.64
N THR A 95 -24.58 20.79 -4.58
CA THR A 95 -23.61 19.90 -5.22
C THR A 95 -22.32 19.90 -4.41
N VAL A 96 -21.83 18.71 -4.09
CA VAL A 96 -20.61 18.49 -3.31
C VAL A 96 -19.60 17.80 -4.19
N ALA A 97 -18.44 18.43 -4.35
CA ALA A 97 -17.27 17.81 -4.97
C ALA A 97 -16.48 17.01 -3.93
N LEU A 98 -15.96 15.86 -4.33
CA LEU A 98 -15.00 15.08 -3.55
C LEU A 98 -13.64 15.78 -3.54
N SER A 99 -12.90 15.72 -2.43
CA SER A 99 -11.53 16.26 -2.40
C SER A 99 -10.54 15.31 -3.06
N VAL A 100 -10.79 14.00 -2.96
CA VAL A 100 -10.01 12.96 -3.64
C VAL A 100 -10.76 12.48 -4.87
N ALA A 101 -10.12 12.58 -6.04
CA ALA A 101 -10.67 12.07 -7.28
C ALA A 101 -10.81 10.53 -7.23
N ARG A 102 -11.89 10.02 -7.80
CA ARG A 102 -12.19 8.59 -7.87
C ARG A 102 -12.23 8.13 -9.33
N ASP A 103 -11.89 6.87 -9.56
CA ASP A 103 -11.98 6.23 -10.88
C ASP A 103 -13.33 5.53 -11.11
N THR A 104 -14.10 5.33 -10.04
CA THR A 104 -15.30 4.48 -10.04
C THR A 104 -16.44 5.12 -9.24
N LEU A 105 -17.68 4.79 -9.61
CA LEU A 105 -18.89 5.24 -8.91
C LEU A 105 -19.22 4.40 -7.66
N ASP A 106 -18.38 3.41 -7.34
CA ASP A 106 -18.56 2.44 -6.25
C ASP A 106 -18.19 3.00 -4.87
N TYR A 107 -18.27 4.31 -4.70
CA TYR A 107 -18.19 4.95 -3.39
C TYR A 107 -19.58 5.04 -2.77
N ARG A 108 -19.66 5.09 -1.44
CA ARG A 108 -20.88 5.34 -0.66
C ARG A 108 -20.71 6.62 0.13
N VAL A 109 -21.85 7.25 0.41
CA VAL A 109 -21.92 8.49 1.17
C VAL A 109 -22.92 8.28 2.28
N ASP A 110 -22.45 8.35 3.52
CA ASP A 110 -23.31 8.43 4.70
C ASP A 110 -23.38 9.88 5.17
N ALA A 111 -24.55 10.30 5.64
CA ALA A 111 -24.76 11.65 6.13
C ALA A 111 -25.14 11.62 7.60
N GLU A 112 -24.50 12.50 8.38
CA GLU A 112 -24.80 12.76 9.78
C GLU A 112 -25.17 14.23 9.93
N ILE A 113 -26.28 14.50 10.62
CA ILE A 113 -26.69 15.86 10.95
C ILE A 113 -25.88 16.33 12.16
N GLN A 114 -25.24 17.49 12.07
CA GLN A 114 -24.51 18.07 13.18
C GLN A 114 -25.40 18.98 14.02
N GLY A 115 -25.46 18.69 15.32
CA GLY A 115 -26.20 19.47 16.31
C GLY A 115 -27.70 19.17 16.34
N ASP A 116 -28.42 19.92 17.18
CA ASP A 116 -29.85 19.73 17.41
C ASP A 116 -30.67 20.67 16.51
N VAL A 117 -30.90 20.25 15.26
CA VAL A 117 -31.75 20.98 14.31
C VAL A 117 -33.12 20.31 14.22
N THR A 118 -34.19 21.09 14.37
CA THR A 118 -35.56 20.60 14.25
C THR A 118 -36.07 20.70 12.81
N ASN A 119 -37.05 19.86 12.46
CA ASN A 119 -37.70 19.87 11.13
C ASN A 119 -36.74 19.65 9.93
N VAL A 120 -35.67 18.86 10.11
CA VAL A 120 -34.75 18.52 9.00
C VAL A 120 -35.37 17.49 8.04
N GLY A 121 -36.21 16.58 8.54
CA GLY A 121 -36.70 15.45 7.74
C GLY A 121 -35.57 14.48 7.42
N ASP A 122 -35.59 13.92 6.21
CA ASP A 122 -34.61 12.95 5.73
C ASP A 122 -33.52 13.63 4.89
N VAL A 123 -32.29 13.13 5.00
CA VAL A 123 -31.18 13.52 4.14
C VAL A 123 -31.13 12.60 2.93
N VAL A 124 -31.18 13.19 1.73
CA VAL A 124 -31.19 12.46 0.46
C VAL A 124 -29.95 12.81 -0.34
N ILE A 125 -29.13 11.80 -0.60
CA ILE A 125 -28.02 11.86 -1.56
C ILE A 125 -28.51 11.35 -2.92
N TYR A 126 -28.29 12.11 -3.99
CA TYR A 126 -28.75 11.80 -5.34
C TYR A 126 -27.79 12.36 -6.40
N ASP A 127 -28.05 12.05 -7.69
CA ASP A 127 -27.19 12.44 -8.82
C ASP A 127 -25.70 12.16 -8.56
N LYS A 128 -25.38 10.91 -8.25
CA LYS A 128 -23.98 10.49 -8.04
C LYS A 128 -23.20 10.60 -9.35
N GLN A 129 -22.03 11.22 -9.29
CA GLN A 129 -21.07 11.39 -10.37
C GLN A 129 -19.70 10.89 -9.92
N LEU A 130 -18.73 10.79 -10.83
CA LEU A 130 -17.43 10.20 -10.51
C LEU A 130 -16.72 10.91 -9.35
N ASN A 131 -16.79 12.25 -9.33
CA ASN A 131 -16.08 13.10 -8.37
C ASN A 131 -17.02 14.03 -7.59
N GLY A 132 -18.30 13.65 -7.47
CA GLY A 132 -19.25 14.50 -6.78
C GLY A 132 -20.66 13.94 -6.74
N PHE A 133 -21.50 14.56 -5.93
CA PHE A 133 -22.88 14.14 -5.75
C PHE A 133 -23.72 15.36 -5.34
N LYS A 134 -25.04 15.20 -5.38
CA LYS A 134 -25.95 16.19 -4.80
C LYS A 134 -26.52 15.68 -3.49
N VAL A 135 -26.73 16.60 -2.56
CA VAL A 135 -27.35 16.33 -1.26
C VAL A 135 -28.43 17.38 -1.00
N LYS A 136 -29.53 16.95 -0.40
CA LYS A 136 -30.61 17.81 0.09
C LYS A 136 -31.23 17.19 1.35
N TYR A 137 -31.95 17.98 2.12
CA TYR A 137 -32.88 17.46 3.13
C TYR A 137 -34.34 17.71 2.72
N THR A 138 -35.28 16.95 3.27
CA THR A 138 -36.71 17.02 2.89
C THR A 138 -37.55 17.95 3.76
N GLY A 139 -37.10 18.28 4.97
CA GLY A 139 -37.82 19.13 5.91
C GLY A 139 -37.69 20.63 5.62
N SER A 140 -38.16 21.47 6.56
CA SER A 140 -38.26 22.92 6.41
C SER A 140 -37.26 23.70 7.28
N ALA A 141 -36.28 23.03 7.89
CA ALA A 141 -35.22 23.69 8.65
C ALA A 141 -34.59 24.81 7.80
N PRO A 142 -34.21 25.97 8.39
CA PRO A 142 -33.60 27.06 7.62
C PRO A 142 -32.15 26.75 7.23
N GLU A 143 -31.41 26.09 8.11
CA GLU A 143 -29.99 25.78 7.94
C GLU A 143 -29.67 24.46 8.63
N VAL A 144 -28.97 23.56 7.92
CA VAL A 144 -28.56 22.25 8.42
C VAL A 144 -27.10 22.03 8.07
N THR A 145 -26.27 21.77 9.07
CA THR A 145 -24.88 21.37 8.84
C THR A 145 -24.80 19.85 8.83
N LEU A 146 -24.33 19.29 7.72
CA LEU A 146 -24.13 17.88 7.51
C LEU A 146 -22.65 17.53 7.52
N LYS A 147 -22.32 16.43 8.17
CA LYS A 147 -21.05 15.74 8.02
C LYS A 147 -21.26 14.54 7.11
N LEU A 148 -20.57 14.52 5.98
CA LEU A 148 -20.71 13.52 4.92
C LEU A 148 -19.48 12.62 4.94
N TYR A 149 -19.69 11.33 5.18
CA TYR A 149 -18.64 10.32 5.17
C TYR A 149 -18.65 9.61 3.82
N VAL A 150 -17.63 9.86 3.02
CA VAL A 150 -17.45 9.24 1.71
C VAL A 150 -16.47 8.09 1.86
N HIS A 151 -16.89 6.87 1.59
CA HIS A 151 -16.04 5.69 1.69
C HIS A 151 -16.15 4.81 0.44
N GLY A 152 -15.07 4.11 0.08
CA GLY A 152 -15.03 3.32 -1.14
C GLY A 152 -14.83 4.17 -2.41
N GLY A 153 -14.90 3.51 -3.57
CA GLY A 153 -14.44 4.06 -4.85
C GLY A 153 -12.91 4.11 -4.91
N ASN A 154 -12.32 3.50 -5.93
CA ASN A 154 -10.87 3.53 -6.08
C ASN A 154 -10.37 4.98 -6.23
N ALA A 155 -9.40 5.38 -5.42
CA ALA A 155 -8.71 6.66 -5.61
C ALA A 155 -7.92 6.61 -6.94
N ALA A 156 -8.08 7.69 -7.72
CA ALA A 156 -7.42 7.88 -9.01
C ALA A 156 -5.94 8.27 -8.87
#